data_AF-A0AAJ2H2G4-F1
#
_entry.id   AF-A0AAJ2H2G4-F1
#
_cell.length_a   1.000
_cell.length_b   1.000
_cell.length_c   1.000
_cell.angle_alpha   90.00
_cell.angle_beta   90.00
_cell.angle_gamma   90.00
#
_symmetry.space_group_name_H-M   'P 1'
#
loop_
_entity.id
_entity.type
_entity.pdbx_description
1 polymer ?
#
loop_
_entity_poly.entity_id
_entity_poly.type
_entity_poly.pdbx_seq_one_letter_code
_entity_poly.pdbx_strand_id
1 'polypeptide(L)'
;MNIFSSLQDVSGLIWMKDNYQNIIGLLPKWQCIALDNQRTLMLERTLLLDRRGLVYQTHSTDLLFADCVKQAWQKATQHARVDNITSTSTEKTQPKGGFSGGLMGFVGYDYAASQHIDLKHQQHTQAPHAMLGNYDIFLKQVADGWELY
;
A
#
# COMPACT_ATOMS: atom_id res chain seq x y z
N MET A 1 10.85 25.86 -3.99
CA MET A 1 9.66 25.52 -3.17
C MET A 1 9.83 24.08 -2.71
N ASN A 2 10.07 23.84 -1.42
CA ASN A 2 10.44 22.52 -0.91
C ASN A 2 9.16 21.73 -0.58
N ILE A 3 8.76 20.79 -1.44
CA ILE A 3 7.51 20.02 -1.29
C ILE A 3 7.45 19.20 0.01
N PHE A 4 8.62 18.94 0.62
CA PHE A 4 8.76 18.16 1.84
C PHE A 4 8.32 18.91 3.11
N SER A 5 8.22 20.25 3.10
CA SER A 5 7.79 21.01 4.28
C SER A 5 6.27 21.04 4.49
N SER A 6 5.47 20.59 3.51
CA SER A 6 4.00 20.52 3.59
C SER A 6 3.46 19.10 3.80
N LEU A 7 4.34 18.09 3.86
CA LEU A 7 3.95 16.68 4.07
C LEU A 7 3.71 16.43 5.56
N GLN A 8 2.46 16.50 6.00
CA GLN A 8 2.07 16.21 7.39
C GLN A 8 1.79 14.73 7.65
N ASP A 9 1.68 13.90 6.60
CA ASP A 9 1.51 12.46 6.74
C ASP A 9 2.13 11.75 5.53
N VAL A 10 3.21 10.98 5.76
CA VAL A 10 3.92 10.21 4.72
C VAL A 10 3.51 8.73 4.80
N SER A 11 2.42 8.42 5.49
CA SER A 11 1.89 7.06 5.61
C SER A 11 1.61 6.49 4.22
N GLY A 12 2.19 5.32 3.95
CA GLY A 12 2.07 4.67 2.66
C GLY A 12 2.89 5.31 1.55
N LEU A 13 4.06 5.89 1.83
CA LEU A 13 5.10 6.04 0.81
C LEU A 13 5.95 4.78 0.75
N ILE A 14 6.00 4.13 -0.40
CA ILE A 14 6.86 2.96 -0.64
C ILE A 14 7.69 3.19 -1.89
N TRP A 15 9.01 3.10 -1.78
CA TRP A 15 9.88 3.02 -2.94
C TRP A 15 10.29 1.57 -3.18
N MET A 16 10.08 1.09 -4.40
CA MET A 16 10.56 -0.21 -4.85
C MET A 16 11.16 -0.12 -6.26
N LYS A 17 11.82 -1.19 -6.67
CA LYS A 17 12.28 -1.39 -8.03
C LYS A 17 11.51 -2.58 -8.63
N ASP A 18 10.63 -2.32 -9.59
CA ASP A 18 9.91 -3.35 -10.34
C ASP A 18 10.49 -3.43 -11.75
N ASN A 19 10.94 -4.61 -12.18
CA ASN A 19 11.51 -4.82 -13.52
C ASN A 19 12.56 -3.76 -13.93
N TYR A 20 13.47 -3.45 -13.01
CA TYR A 20 14.51 -2.41 -13.13
C TYR A 20 14.03 -0.96 -13.17
N GLN A 21 12.73 -0.70 -13.10
CA GLN A 21 12.15 0.64 -13.01
C GLN A 21 11.97 1.05 -11.55
N ASN A 22 12.42 2.26 -11.19
CA ASN A 22 12.17 2.84 -9.87
C ASN A 22 10.74 3.36 -9.79
N ILE A 23 10.06 3.01 -8.71
CA ILE A 23 8.65 3.33 -8.49
C ILE A 23 8.45 3.81 -7.06
N ILE A 24 7.76 4.94 -6.91
CA ILE A 24 7.33 5.44 -5.62
C ILE A 24 5.80 5.34 -5.56
N GLY A 25 5.29 4.39 -4.79
CA GLY A 25 3.88 4.31 -4.44
C GLY A 25 3.54 5.43 -3.47
N LEU A 26 2.43 6.11 -3.73
CA LEU A 26 1.91 7.19 -2.91
C LEU A 26 0.46 6.89 -2.52
N LEU A 27 0.09 7.29 -1.31
CA LEU A 27 -1.30 7.36 -0.87
C LEU A 27 -2.10 6.09 -1.21
N PRO A 28 -1.79 4.89 -0.67
CA PRO A 28 -2.52 3.67 -1.03
C PRO A 28 -4.02 3.78 -0.72
N LYS A 29 -4.87 3.10 -1.50
CA LYS A 29 -6.32 2.96 -1.23
C LYS A 29 -6.58 2.44 0.18
N TRP A 30 -5.76 1.48 0.59
CA TRP A 30 -5.74 0.95 1.94
C TRP A 30 -4.36 0.42 2.27
N GLN A 31 -4.05 0.30 3.56
CA GLN A 31 -2.78 -0.21 4.04
C GLN A 31 -2.94 -0.96 5.37
N CYS A 32 -2.42 -2.19 5.44
CA CYS A 32 -2.21 -2.90 6.70
C CYS A 32 -0.78 -2.65 7.17
N ILE A 33 -0.60 -2.43 8.48
CA ILE A 33 0.69 -2.17 9.13
C ILE A 33 0.80 -3.07 10.36
N ALA A 34 1.76 -3.97 10.38
CA ALA A 34 2.09 -4.75 11.58
C ALA A 34 2.96 -3.88 12.51
N LEU A 35 2.43 -3.56 13.68
CA LEU A 35 3.19 -2.89 14.74
C LEU A 35 4.04 -3.89 15.54
N ASP A 36 3.53 -5.11 15.66
CA ASP A 36 4.22 -6.28 16.18
C ASP A 36 3.51 -7.54 15.67
N ASN A 37 3.82 -8.71 16.24
CA ASN A 37 3.29 -10.00 15.81
C ASN A 37 1.80 -10.20 16.12
N GLN A 38 1.16 -9.30 16.87
CA GLN A 38 -0.24 -9.41 17.30
C GLN A 38 -1.07 -8.18 16.98
N ARG A 39 -0.44 -7.01 16.84
CA ARG A 39 -1.13 -5.74 16.59
C ARG A 39 -0.94 -5.31 15.15
N THR A 40 -2.08 -5.17 14.46
CA THR A 40 -2.15 -4.64 13.10
C THR A 40 -2.99 -3.37 13.09
N LEU A 41 -2.52 -2.33 12.41
CA LEU A 41 -3.32 -1.17 12.04
C LEU A 41 -3.76 -1.30 10.59
N MET A 42 -4.99 -0.89 10.31
CA MET A 42 -5.55 -0.76 8.98
C MET A 42 -5.86 0.70 8.70
N LEU A 43 -5.35 1.23 7.61
CA LEU A 43 -5.64 2.57 7.12
C LEU A 43 -6.48 2.45 5.85
N GLU A 44 -7.59 3.17 5.75
CA GLU A 44 -8.43 3.22 4.56
C GLU A 44 -8.54 4.67 4.05
N ARG A 45 -8.23 4.87 2.77
CA ARG A 45 -8.22 6.18 2.12
C ARG A 45 -9.64 6.55 1.70
N THR A 46 -10.11 7.69 2.17
CA THR A 46 -11.43 8.24 1.86
C THR A 46 -11.29 9.60 1.18
N LEU A 47 -12.14 9.87 0.18
CA LEU A 47 -12.24 11.17 -0.46
C LEU A 47 -13.23 12.06 0.30
N LEU A 48 -12.77 13.22 0.78
CA LEU A 48 -13.64 14.25 1.31
C LEU A 48 -14.10 15.17 0.17
N LEU A 49 -15.36 14.99 -0.25
CA LEU A 49 -15.97 15.70 -1.39
C LEU A 49 -16.00 17.22 -1.19
N ASP A 50 -16.11 17.69 0.04
CA ASP A 50 -16.19 19.10 0.42
C ASP A 50 -14.81 19.80 0.37
N ARG A 51 -13.72 19.07 0.65
CA ARG A 51 -12.36 19.63 0.75
C ARG A 51 -11.44 19.29 -0.42
N ARG A 52 -11.89 18.48 -1.38
CA ARG A 52 -11.05 17.89 -2.44
C ARG A 52 -9.76 17.27 -1.89
N GLY A 53 -9.85 16.70 -0.68
CA GLY A 53 -8.73 16.15 0.06
C GLY A 53 -8.87 14.64 0.23
N LEU A 54 -7.74 13.96 0.24
CA LEU A 54 -7.66 12.56 0.65
C LEU A 54 -7.36 12.52 2.15
N VAL A 55 -8.12 11.70 2.88
CA VAL A 55 -7.89 11.46 4.31
C VAL A 55 -7.82 9.98 4.58
N TYR A 56 -7.06 9.61 5.61
CA TYR A 56 -7.00 8.24 6.10
C TYR A 56 -7.84 8.08 7.34
N GLN A 57 -8.68 7.05 7.33
CA GLN A 57 -9.32 6.53 8.55
C GLN A 57 -8.45 5.40 9.08
N THR A 58 -8.04 5.50 10.33
CA THR A 58 -7.24 4.47 11.01
C THR A 58 -8.16 3.59 11.84
N HIS A 59 -8.04 2.28 11.65
CA HIS A 59 -8.76 1.26 12.37
C HIS A 59 -7.75 0.29 12.98
N SER A 60 -7.73 0.17 14.31
CA SER A 60 -7.06 -0.97 14.94
C SER A 60 -7.87 -2.22 14.65
N THR A 61 -7.20 -3.32 14.33
CA THR A 61 -7.85 -4.60 14.05
C THR A 61 -7.24 -5.71 14.91
N ASP A 62 -8.07 -6.66 15.32
CA ASP A 62 -7.65 -7.87 16.03
C ASP A 62 -7.09 -8.94 15.06
N LEU A 63 -7.09 -8.65 13.75
CA LEU A 63 -6.54 -9.54 12.73
C LEU A 63 -5.00 -9.47 12.73
N LEU A 64 -4.38 -10.64 12.53
CA LEU A 64 -2.97 -10.72 12.17
C LEU A 64 -2.75 -10.06 10.79
N PHE A 65 -1.55 -9.53 10.57
CA PHE A 65 -1.22 -8.79 9.35
C PHE A 65 -1.62 -9.51 8.05
N ALA A 66 -1.33 -10.82 7.95
CA ALA A 66 -1.62 -11.59 6.75
C ALA A 66 -3.13 -11.70 6.50
N ASP A 67 -3.92 -11.85 7.56
CA ASP A 67 -5.38 -11.92 7.48
C ASP A 67 -5.98 -10.55 7.17
N CYS A 68 -5.44 -9.46 7.76
CA CYS A 68 -5.78 -8.08 7.40
C CYS A 68 -5.59 -7.85 5.89
N VAL A 69 -4.40 -8.18 5.37
CA VAL A 69 -4.06 -8.03 3.95
C VAL A 69 -5.01 -8.85 3.07
N LYS A 70 -5.24 -10.12 3.43
CA LYS A 70 -6.12 -11.02 2.69
C LYS A 70 -7.54 -10.47 2.63
N GLN A 71 -8.09 -10.03 3.75
CA GLN A 71 -9.44 -9.47 3.83
C GLN A 71 -9.55 -8.16 3.03
N ALA A 72 -8.58 -7.25 3.18
CA ALA A 72 -8.55 -5.98 2.46
C ALA A 72 -8.47 -6.18 0.93
N TRP A 73 -7.64 -7.13 0.48
CA TRP A 73 -7.52 -7.47 -0.94
C TRP A 73 -8.80 -8.12 -1.49
N GLN A 74 -9.45 -8.99 -0.72
CA GLN A 74 -10.72 -9.60 -1.11
C GLN A 74 -11.82 -8.54 -1.24
N LYS A 75 -11.95 -7.61 -0.30
CA LYS A 75 -12.89 -6.47 -0.39
C LYS A 75 -12.64 -5.67 -1.67
N ALA A 76 -11.39 -5.29 -1.93
CA ALA A 76 -11.03 -4.49 -3.11
C ALA A 76 -11.32 -5.20 -4.45
N THR A 77 -11.10 -6.51 -4.52
CA THR A 77 -11.33 -7.30 -5.74
C THR A 77 -12.79 -7.66 -5.97
N GLN A 78 -13.60 -7.76 -4.91
CA GLN A 78 -15.04 -7.96 -5.01
C GLN A 78 -15.74 -6.73 -5.59
N HIS A 79 -15.41 -5.51 -5.12
CA HIS A 79 -15.98 -4.28 -5.68
C HIS A 79 -15.64 -4.10 -7.17
N ALA A 80 -14.41 -4.45 -7.59
CA ALA A 80 -14.00 -4.38 -8.99
C ALA A 80 -14.76 -5.33 -9.93
N ARG A 81 -15.40 -6.40 -9.41
CA ARG A 81 -16.20 -7.33 -10.21
C ARG A 81 -17.59 -6.79 -10.58
N VAL A 82 -18.13 -5.87 -9.78
CA VAL A 82 -19.47 -5.31 -10.02
C VAL A 82 -19.44 -4.26 -11.15
N ASP A 83 -18.36 -3.48 -11.24
CA ASP A 83 -18.21 -2.43 -12.26
C ASP A 83 -17.87 -2.98 -13.68
N ASN A 84 -17.46 -4.26 -13.76
CA ASN A 84 -17.03 -4.89 -15.02
C ASN A 84 -18.15 -5.55 -15.84
N ILE A 85 -19.42 -5.45 -15.42
CA ILE A 85 -20.55 -6.02 -16.20
C ILE A 85 -20.91 -5.15 -17.43
N THR A 86 -20.41 -3.91 -17.54
CA THR A 86 -20.76 -2.97 -18.65
C THR A 86 -19.58 -2.52 -19.50
N SER A 87 -18.41 -3.16 -19.42
CA SER A 87 -17.25 -2.77 -20.24
C SER A 87 -17.01 -3.78 -21.35
N THR A 88 -17.47 -3.43 -22.56
CA THR A 88 -17.11 -4.10 -23.80
C THR A 88 -15.59 -4.13 -23.93
N SER A 89 -15.08 -5.32 -24.22
CA SER A 89 -13.68 -5.65 -24.44
C SER A 89 -13.07 -4.80 -25.55
N THR A 90 -12.50 -3.65 -25.18
CA THR A 90 -11.40 -3.07 -25.93
C THR A 90 -10.13 -3.71 -25.37
N GLU A 91 -9.41 -4.42 -26.22
CA GLU A 91 -8.09 -4.98 -25.91
C GLU A 91 -7.20 -3.84 -25.40
N LYS A 92 -7.09 -3.72 -24.08
CA LYS A 92 -6.05 -2.91 -23.46
C LYS A 92 -4.74 -3.54 -23.87
N THR A 93 -4.07 -2.91 -24.82
CA THR A 93 -2.66 -3.12 -25.11
C THR A 93 -1.96 -3.06 -23.76
N GLN A 94 -1.48 -4.21 -23.27
CA GLN A 94 -0.78 -4.27 -22.00
C GLN A 94 0.37 -3.26 -22.09
N PRO A 95 0.43 -2.24 -21.22
CA PRO A 95 1.54 -1.32 -21.24
C PRO A 95 2.81 -2.14 -21.09
N LYS A 96 3.77 -1.93 -22.00
CA LYS A 96 5.07 -2.59 -22.00
C LYS A 96 5.66 -2.54 -20.58
N GLY A 97 5.75 -3.70 -19.93
CA GLY A 97 6.53 -4.01 -18.72
C GLY A 97 6.54 -2.98 -17.59
N GLY A 98 6.03 -3.34 -16.42
CA GLY A 98 6.20 -2.57 -15.18
C GLY A 98 4.91 -2.42 -14.39
N PHE A 99 5.03 -1.96 -13.16
CA PHE A 99 3.91 -1.78 -12.23
C PHE A 99 2.80 -0.91 -12.82
N SER A 100 1.56 -1.39 -12.72
CA SER A 100 0.36 -0.72 -13.20
C SER A 100 -0.65 -0.47 -12.08
N GLY A 101 -0.17 -0.34 -10.86
CA GLY A 101 -0.97 -0.37 -9.65
C GLY A 101 -1.10 -1.78 -9.07
N GLY A 102 -1.45 -1.87 -7.78
CA GLY A 102 -1.54 -3.11 -7.03
C GLY A 102 -0.85 -3.05 -5.69
N LEU A 103 -0.48 -4.21 -5.14
CA LEU A 103 0.11 -4.30 -3.82
C LEU A 103 1.58 -3.84 -3.81
N MET A 104 1.92 -2.94 -2.90
CA MET A 104 3.31 -2.56 -2.60
C MET A 104 3.52 -2.51 -1.08
N GLY A 105 4.75 -2.76 -0.66
CA GLY A 105 5.14 -2.73 0.74
C GLY A 105 6.34 -3.60 1.04
N PHE A 106 6.52 -3.96 2.30
CA PHE A 106 7.60 -4.80 2.76
C PHE A 106 7.12 -5.72 3.89
N VAL A 107 7.83 -6.83 4.08
CA VAL A 107 7.71 -7.68 5.26
C VAL A 107 9.08 -7.76 5.90
N GLY A 108 9.20 -7.30 7.13
CA GLY A 108 10.44 -7.38 7.89
C GLY A 108 10.81 -8.82 8.18
N TYR A 109 12.11 -9.10 8.17
CA TYR A 109 12.63 -10.44 8.44
C TYR A 109 12.13 -11.00 9.78
N ASP A 110 12.22 -10.19 10.82
CA ASP A 110 11.78 -10.50 12.18
C ASP A 110 10.31 -10.88 12.25
N TYR A 111 9.46 -10.12 11.55
CA TYR A 111 8.03 -10.43 11.43
C TYR A 111 7.80 -11.79 10.77
N ALA A 112 8.48 -12.04 9.65
CA ALA A 112 8.36 -13.30 8.91
C ALA A 112 8.88 -14.50 9.71
N ALA A 113 10.00 -14.35 10.41
CA ALA A 113 10.63 -15.40 11.20
C ALA A 113 9.85 -15.74 12.47
N SER A 114 9.06 -14.82 13.02
CA SER A 114 8.26 -15.02 14.24
C SER A 114 7.29 -16.21 14.19
N GLN A 115 6.91 -16.66 12.99
CA GLN A 115 6.06 -17.85 12.79
C GLN A 115 6.79 -19.16 13.08
N HIS A 116 8.13 -19.14 13.08
CA HIS A 116 8.99 -20.31 13.16
C HIS A 116 9.96 -20.29 14.35
N ILE A 117 10.23 -19.11 14.90
CA ILE A 117 11.14 -18.93 16.04
C ILE A 117 10.59 -17.93 17.05
N ASP A 118 10.84 -18.20 18.33
CA ASP A 118 10.37 -17.37 19.44
C ASP A 118 11.28 -16.15 19.64
N LEU A 119 10.91 -15.03 19.01
CA LEU A 119 11.64 -13.78 19.05
C LEU A 119 11.19 -12.91 20.24
N LYS A 120 11.36 -13.41 21.47
CA LYS A 120 10.90 -12.78 22.73
C LYS A 120 11.43 -11.35 23.02
N HIS A 121 12.39 -10.85 22.25
CA HIS A 121 13.12 -9.60 22.56
C HIS A 121 12.95 -8.45 21.55
N GLN A 122 12.04 -8.55 20.59
CA GLN A 122 11.97 -7.58 19.48
C GLN A 122 10.95 -6.44 19.66
N GLN A 123 10.59 -6.09 20.89
CA GLN A 123 9.53 -5.11 21.19
C GLN A 123 9.98 -3.63 21.23
N HIS A 124 11.16 -3.29 20.71
CA HIS A 124 11.79 -1.98 20.95
C HIS A 124 12.06 -1.13 19.71
N THR A 125 11.33 -1.34 18.62
CA THR A 125 11.39 -0.44 17.45
C THR A 125 10.06 0.27 17.25
N GLN A 126 10.11 1.61 17.16
CA GLN A 126 8.97 2.46 16.80
C GLN A 126 8.59 2.34 15.30
N ALA A 127 9.26 1.46 14.56
CA ALA A 127 9.07 1.26 13.14
C ALA A 127 8.14 0.05 12.88
N PRO A 128 7.36 0.07 11.79
CA PRO A 128 6.51 -1.05 11.44
C PRO A 128 7.33 -2.29 11.08
N HIS A 129 6.86 -3.45 11.55
CA HIS A 129 7.49 -4.75 11.33
C HIS A 129 7.14 -5.33 9.94
N ALA A 130 5.98 -4.97 9.41
CA ALA A 130 5.55 -5.26 8.05
C ALA A 130 4.52 -4.21 7.63
N MET A 131 4.43 -3.94 6.33
CA MET A 131 3.50 -2.97 5.78
C MET A 131 3.14 -3.36 4.36
N LEU A 132 1.86 -3.40 4.01
CA LEU A 132 1.41 -3.65 2.65
C LEU A 132 0.14 -2.85 2.37
N GLY A 133 0.09 -2.20 1.21
CA GLY A 133 -1.08 -1.45 0.77
C GLY A 133 -1.36 -1.63 -0.71
N ASN A 134 -2.55 -1.23 -1.13
CA ASN A 134 -2.98 -1.27 -2.53
C ASN A 134 -2.86 0.12 -3.16
N TYR A 135 -1.94 0.28 -4.11
CA TYR A 135 -1.56 1.54 -4.71
C TYR A 135 -2.17 1.72 -6.08
N ASP A 136 -2.82 2.86 -6.28
CA ASP A 136 -3.36 3.34 -7.56
C ASP A 136 -2.81 4.71 -7.93
N ILE A 137 -1.94 5.30 -7.10
CA ILE A 137 -1.22 6.53 -7.36
C ILE A 137 0.26 6.22 -7.16
N PHE A 138 1.07 6.40 -8.19
CA PHE A 138 2.51 6.10 -8.10
C PHE A 138 3.33 6.93 -9.08
N LEU A 139 4.59 7.18 -8.73
CA LEU A 139 5.56 7.80 -9.60
C LEU A 139 6.42 6.73 -10.25
N LYS A 140 6.67 6.86 -11.56
CA LYS A 140 7.66 6.09 -12.29
C LYS A 140 8.85 6.97 -12.64
N GLN A 141 10.05 6.45 -12.44
CA GLN A 141 11.24 7.13 -12.94
C GLN A 141 11.32 6.98 -14.47
N VAL A 142 11.51 8.10 -15.14
CA VAL A 142 11.79 8.23 -16.57
C VAL A 142 13.14 8.95 -16.76
N ALA A 143 13.61 9.06 -18.01
CA ALA A 143 14.93 9.61 -18.30
C ALA A 143 15.17 10.99 -17.65
N ASP A 144 14.17 11.87 -17.69
CA ASP A 144 14.29 13.27 -17.26
C ASP A 144 13.55 13.59 -15.94
N GLY A 145 13.16 12.57 -15.16
CA GLY A 145 12.53 12.80 -13.85
C GLY A 145 11.54 11.73 -13.42
N TRP A 146 10.43 12.18 -12.84
CA TRP A 146 9.36 11.34 -12.30
C TRP A 146 8.03 11.70 -12.94
N GLU A 147 7.31 10.70 -13.43
CA GLU A 147 5.97 10.84 -13.99
C GLU A 147 4.94 10.21 -13.05
N LEU A 148 3.81 10.88 -12.85
CA LEU A 148 2.70 10.41 -12.02
C LEU A 148 1.72 9.58 -12.85
N TYR A 149 1.35 8.43 -12.30
CA TYR A 149 0.41 7.44 -12.84
C TYR A 149 -0.68 7.12 -11.82
#